data_AF-I4VRW3-F1
#
_entry.id   AF-I4VRW3-F1
#
_cell.length_a   1.000
_cell.length_b   1.000
_cell.length_c   1.000
_cell.angle_alpha   90.00
_cell.angle_beta   90.00
_cell.angle_gamma   90.00
#
_symmetry.space_group_name_H-M   'P 1'
#
loop_
_entity.id
_entity.type
_entity.pdbx_description
1 polymer ?
#
loop_
_entity_poly.entity_id
_entity_poly.type
_entity_poly.pdbx_seq_one_letter_code
_entity_poly.pdbx_strand_id
1 'polypeptide(L)'
;MTDPGDRFGMPASAFQAARESHGLDSPVFRMGMYVSTRQEVATLPATQLLPIVIDWMWESPSELIPNSDQIAQLRAILLARADAAEPEIRELVVACEEYLKV
;
A
#
# COMPACT_ATOMS: atom_id res chain seq x y z
N MET A 1 -0.27 9.86 -18.28
CA MET A 1 0.31 8.57 -17.85
C MET A 1 0.76 8.74 -16.43
N THR A 2 0.28 7.91 -15.52
CA THR A 2 0.70 7.92 -14.12
C THR A 2 2.07 7.24 -14.00
N ASP A 3 2.99 7.82 -13.24
CA ASP A 3 4.36 7.32 -13.10
C ASP A 3 4.38 5.93 -12.42
N PRO A 4 4.93 4.87 -13.03
CA PRO A 4 5.02 3.54 -12.42
C PRO A 4 5.81 3.50 -11.10
N GLY A 5 6.78 4.39 -10.91
CA GLY A 5 7.60 4.50 -9.69
C GLY A 5 6.93 5.31 -8.58
N ASP A 6 5.79 5.94 -8.84
CA ASP A 6 5.04 6.70 -7.85
C ASP A 6 4.39 5.79 -6.80
N ARG A 7 4.35 6.27 -5.56
CA ARG A 7 3.71 5.63 -4.40
C ARG A 7 2.33 6.23 -4.18
N PHE A 8 1.51 6.21 -5.22
CA PHE A 8 0.15 6.75 -5.21
C PHE A 8 0.08 8.24 -4.80
N GLY A 9 1.05 9.05 -5.21
CA GLY A 9 1.12 10.48 -4.91
C GLY A 9 1.57 10.80 -3.48
N MET A 10 2.01 9.80 -2.71
CA MET A 10 2.51 10.02 -1.35
C MET A 10 3.81 10.83 -1.38
N PRO A 11 3.88 12.00 -0.72
CA PRO A 11 5.04 12.86 -0.80
C PRO A 11 6.23 12.27 -0.03
N ALA A 12 7.45 12.52 -0.52
CA ALA A 12 8.68 12.09 0.15
C ALA A 12 8.78 12.59 1.60
N SER A 13 8.21 13.77 1.89
CA SER A 13 8.14 14.33 3.25
C SER A 13 7.32 13.49 4.22
N ALA A 14 6.30 12.76 3.76
CA ALA A 14 5.52 11.86 4.60
C ALA A 14 6.36 10.67 5.08
N PHE A 15 7.17 10.09 4.18
CA PHE A 15 8.10 9.01 4.55
C PHE A 15 9.20 9.51 5.49
N GLN A 16 9.70 10.72 5.29
CA GLN A 16 10.65 11.34 6.20
C GLN A 16 10.02 11.54 7.59
N ALA A 17 8.83 12.13 7.66
CA ALA A 17 8.12 12.36 8.93
C ALA A 17 7.83 11.02 9.66
N ALA A 18 7.33 10.02 8.95
CA ALA A 18 7.12 8.69 9.52
C ALA A 18 8.42 8.10 10.08
N ARG A 19 9.54 8.23 9.35
CA ARG A 19 10.85 7.76 9.81
C ARG A 19 11.34 8.51 11.05
N GLU A 20 11.13 9.83 11.11
CA GLU A 20 11.53 10.65 12.25
C GLU A 20 10.68 10.33 13.49
N SER A 21 9.36 10.20 13.32
CA SER A 21 8.41 9.89 14.40
C SER A 21 8.51 8.45 14.93
N HIS A 22 8.79 7.48 14.05
CA HIS A 22 8.60 6.05 14.35
C HIS A 22 9.81 5.16 14.01
N GLY A 23 10.84 5.67 13.34
CA GLY A 23 11.92 4.86 12.77
C GLY A 23 13.31 5.10 13.34
N LEU A 24 13.64 6.31 13.83
CA LEU A 24 15.01 6.65 14.28
C LEU A 24 15.32 6.16 15.70
N ASP A 25 14.37 6.29 16.63
CA ASP A 25 14.57 5.95 18.06
C ASP A 25 13.50 4.98 18.60
N SER A 26 12.82 4.25 17.72
CA SER A 26 11.79 3.28 18.12
C SER A 26 12.42 1.94 18.51
N PRO A 27 12.21 1.45 19.74
CA PRO A 27 12.66 0.11 20.14
C PRO A 27 11.81 -1.02 19.52
N VAL A 28 10.76 -0.67 18.78
CA VAL A 28 9.82 -1.61 18.15
C VAL A 28 9.80 -1.43 16.64
N PHE A 29 9.73 -2.54 15.92
CA PHE A 29 9.53 -2.55 14.48
C PHE A 29 8.10 -2.10 14.16
N ARG A 30 7.96 -1.05 13.34
CA ARG A 30 6.66 -0.49 12.94
C ARG A 30 6.26 -1.01 11.57
N MET A 31 5.06 -1.59 11.49
CA MET A 31 4.46 -2.01 10.22
C MET A 31 3.84 -0.83 9.47
N GLY A 32 3.58 -1.01 8.18
CA GLY A 32 2.99 0.04 7.32
C GLY A 32 3.93 1.22 7.01
N MET A 33 5.23 1.09 7.35
CA MET A 33 6.25 2.11 7.03
C MET A 33 6.66 2.10 5.55
N TYR A 34 6.30 1.03 4.83
CA TYR A 34 6.61 0.86 3.41
C TYR A 34 5.33 0.95 2.59
N VAL A 35 5.40 1.69 1.50
CA VAL A 35 4.32 1.84 0.53
C VAL A 35 4.84 1.41 -0.82
N SER A 36 4.18 0.40 -1.40
CA SER A 36 4.51 -0.10 -2.73
C SER A 36 4.33 0.97 -3.79
N THR A 37 5.22 0.97 -4.75
CA THR A 37 5.06 1.68 -6.02
C THR A 37 3.96 1.03 -6.86
N ARG A 38 3.40 1.77 -7.82
CA ARG A 38 2.41 1.22 -8.77
C ARG A 38 2.95 0.04 -9.56
N GLN A 39 4.23 0.09 -9.93
CA GLN A 39 4.91 -1.02 -10.59
C GLN A 39 4.96 -2.26 -9.69
N GLU A 40 5.35 -2.12 -8.43
CA GLU A 40 5.39 -3.24 -7.49
C GLU A 40 4.01 -3.86 -7.28
N VAL A 41 2.96 -3.05 -7.16
CA VAL A 41 1.58 -3.55 -7.10
C VAL A 41 1.21 -4.33 -8.36
N ALA A 42 1.71 -3.93 -9.53
CA ALA A 42 1.42 -4.63 -10.78
C ALA A 42 2.23 -5.92 -10.99
N THR A 43 3.44 -6.02 -10.40
CA THR A 43 4.40 -7.07 -10.78
C THR A 43 4.88 -7.98 -9.65
N LEU A 44 4.79 -7.57 -8.38
CA LEU A 44 5.25 -8.43 -7.27
C LEU A 44 4.39 -9.69 -7.17
N PRO A 45 4.97 -10.84 -6.76
CA PRO A 45 4.20 -12.03 -6.44
C PRO A 45 3.14 -11.74 -5.40
N ALA A 46 1.95 -12.33 -5.55
CA ALA A 46 0.81 -12.04 -4.68
C ALA A 46 1.11 -12.28 -3.19
N THR A 47 1.86 -13.34 -2.89
CA THR A 47 2.32 -13.68 -1.52
C THR A 47 3.26 -12.64 -0.90
N GLN A 48 4.02 -11.90 -1.70
CA GLN A 48 4.87 -10.81 -1.21
C GLN A 48 4.09 -9.50 -1.11
N LEU A 49 3.16 -9.28 -2.05
CA LEU A 49 2.37 -8.06 -2.10
C LEU A 49 1.35 -7.98 -0.96
N LEU A 50 0.74 -9.11 -0.60
CA LEU A 50 -0.31 -9.21 0.42
C LEU A 50 0.07 -8.54 1.75
N PRO A 51 1.14 -8.97 2.46
CA PRO A 51 1.48 -8.36 3.74
C PRO A 51 1.81 -6.87 3.62
N ILE A 52 2.49 -6.45 2.54
CA ILE A 52 2.86 -5.04 2.34
C ILE A 52 1.62 -4.16 2.24
N VAL A 53 0.64 -4.57 1.44
CA VAL A 53 -0.57 -3.78 1.20
C VAL A 53 -1.48 -3.78 2.43
N ILE A 54 -1.64 -4.93 3.10
CA ILE A 54 -2.41 -5.01 4.35
C ILE A 54 -1.80 -4.11 5.44
N ASP A 55 -0.49 -4.17 5.64
CA ASP A 55 0.21 -3.32 6.60
C ASP A 55 0.03 -1.83 6.26
N TRP A 56 0.14 -1.47 4.97
CA TRP A 56 -0.09 -0.09 4.55
C TRP A 56 -1.54 0.37 4.80
N MET A 57 -2.53 -0.49 4.61
CA MET A 57 -3.92 -0.12 4.80
C MET A 57 -4.30 0.04 6.27
N TRP A 58 -3.83 -0.85 7.15
CA TRP A 58 -4.37 -0.96 8.50
C TRP A 58 -3.39 -0.58 9.62
N GLU A 59 -2.09 -0.70 9.37
CA GLU A 59 -1.06 -0.53 10.40
C GLU A 59 -0.20 0.73 10.21
N SER A 60 -0.40 1.43 9.10
CA SER A 60 0.35 2.64 8.74
C SER A 60 0.36 3.68 9.85
N PRO A 61 1.52 4.34 10.06
CA PRO A 61 1.56 5.54 10.89
C PRO A 61 0.71 6.64 10.25
N SER A 62 0.32 7.63 11.06
CA SER A 62 -0.60 8.70 10.65
C SER A 62 -0.21 9.44 9.37
N GLU A 63 1.09 9.54 9.12
CA GLU A 63 1.72 10.20 7.99
C GLU A 63 1.55 9.42 6.68
N LEU A 64 1.32 8.11 6.75
CA LEU A 64 1.24 7.20 5.60
C LEU A 64 -0.14 6.55 5.43
N ILE A 65 -1.13 6.91 6.25
CA ILE A 65 -2.50 6.42 6.12
C ILE A 65 -3.01 6.76 4.71
N PRO A 66 -3.41 5.75 3.91
CA PRO A 66 -3.90 6.00 2.58
C PRO A 66 -5.25 6.72 2.59
N ASN A 67 -5.50 7.56 1.58
CA ASN A 67 -6.83 8.09 1.33
C ASN A 67 -7.62 7.21 0.34
N SER A 68 -8.91 7.49 0.20
CA SER A 68 -9.81 6.72 -0.67
C SER A 68 -9.37 6.72 -2.14
N ASP A 69 -8.82 7.83 -2.65
CA ASP A 69 -8.33 7.91 -4.04
C ASP A 69 -7.12 6.99 -4.27
N GLN A 70 -6.23 6.88 -3.28
CA GLN A 70 -5.07 6.01 -3.32
C GLN A 70 -5.49 4.54 -3.32
N ILE A 71 -6.44 4.16 -2.45
CA ILE A 71 -6.98 2.78 -2.39
C ILE A 71 -7.78 2.43 -3.65
N ALA A 72 -8.54 3.36 -4.22
CA ALA A 72 -9.24 3.14 -5.48
C ALA A 72 -8.25 2.87 -6.64
N GLN A 73 -7.14 3.60 -6.68
CA GLN A 73 -6.08 3.38 -7.67
C GLN A 73 -5.34 2.06 -7.47
N LEU A 74 -5.03 1.70 -6.22
CA LEU A 74 -4.46 0.41 -5.84
C LEU A 74 -5.35 -0.74 -6.34
N ARG A 75 -6.65 -0.68 -6.02
CA ARG A 75 -7.66 -1.67 -6.46
C ARG A 75 -7.72 -1.79 -7.98
N ALA A 76 -7.67 -0.66 -8.69
CA ALA A 76 -7.69 -0.66 -10.16
C ALA A 76 -6.48 -1.40 -10.75
N ILE A 77 -5.30 -1.25 -10.16
CA ILE A 77 -4.09 -1.97 -10.60
C ILE A 77 -4.24 -3.47 -10.31
N LEU A 78 -4.68 -3.84 -9.10
CA LEU A 78 -4.89 -5.25 -8.72
C LEU A 78 -5.86 -5.97 -9.66
N LEU A 79 -6.97 -5.32 -10.02
CA LEU A 79 -7.96 -5.87 -10.96
C LEU A 79 -7.44 -6.02 -12.39
N ALA A 80 -6.42 -5.24 -12.77
CA ALA A 80 -5.82 -5.28 -14.10
C ALA A 80 -4.70 -6.32 -14.22
N ARG A 81 -4.30 -6.98 -13.13
CA ARG A 81 -3.25 -8.00 -13.15
C ARG A 81 -3.71 -9.26 -13.87
N ALA A 82 -2.77 -9.96 -14.52
CA ALA A 82 -3.04 -11.22 -15.21
C ALA A 82 -3.41 -12.36 -14.23
N ASP A 83 -2.92 -12.28 -12.99
CA ASP A 83 -3.15 -13.22 -11.90
C ASP A 83 -4.25 -12.73 -10.93
N ALA A 84 -5.13 -11.81 -11.36
CA ALA A 84 -6.18 -11.26 -10.50
C ALA A 84 -7.17 -12.30 -9.92
N ALA A 85 -7.18 -13.52 -10.46
CA ALA A 85 -7.96 -14.65 -9.95
C ALA A 85 -7.30 -15.39 -8.78
N GLU A 86 -6.00 -15.16 -8.50
CA GLU A 86 -5.30 -15.77 -7.38
C GLU A 86 -5.93 -15.36 -6.03
N PRO A 87 -6.02 -16.28 -5.06
CA PRO A 87 -6.65 -16.02 -3.77
C PRO A 87 -6.13 -14.77 -3.08
N GLU A 88 -4.82 -14.57 -3.06
CA GLU A 88 -4.14 -13.46 -2.39
C GLU A 88 -4.46 -12.12 -3.08
N ILE A 89 -4.51 -12.06 -4.41
CA ILE A 89 -4.90 -10.83 -5.12
C ILE A 89 -6.39 -10.53 -4.89
N ARG A 90 -7.25 -11.56 -4.90
CA ARG A 90 -8.67 -11.39 -4.59
C ARG A 90 -8.89 -10.88 -3.17
N GLU A 91 -8.14 -11.40 -2.21
CA GLU A 91 -8.16 -10.93 -0.82
C GLU A 91 -7.79 -9.45 -0.73
N LEU A 92 -6.75 -9.01 -1.44
CA LEU A 92 -6.37 -7.60 -1.51
C LEU A 92 -7.45 -6.72 -2.14
N VAL A 93 -8.10 -7.19 -3.20
CA VAL A 93 -9.22 -6.46 -3.83
C VAL A 93 -10.38 -6.30 -2.85
N VAL A 94 -10.75 -7.36 -2.13
CA VAL A 94 -11.79 -7.31 -1.09
C VAL A 94 -11.39 -6.36 0.03
N ALA A 95 -10.14 -6.42 0.51
CA ALA A 95 -9.64 -5.50 1.53
C ALA A 95 -9.76 -4.04 1.08
N CYS A 96 -9.41 -3.74 -0.18
CA CYS A 96 -9.59 -2.40 -0.76
C CYS A 96 -11.07 -1.97 -0.77
N GLU A 97 -11.98 -2.88 -1.13
CA GLU A 97 -13.42 -2.60 -1.12
C GLU A 97 -13.97 -2.33 0.28
N GLU A 98 -13.51 -3.06 1.29
CA GLU A 98 -13.87 -2.80 2.68
C GLU A 98 -13.35 -1.45 3.15
N TYR A 99 -12.09 -1.12 2.84
CA TYR A 99 -11.51 0.17 3.21
C TYR A 99 -12.27 1.36 2.60
N LEU A 100 -12.73 1.23 1.34
CA LEU A 100 -13.48 2.29 0.64
C LEU A 100 -14.91 2.50 1.15
N LYS A 101 -15.42 1.62 2.02
CA LYS A 101 -16.73 1.79 2.68
C LYS A 101 -16.65 2.61 3.96
N VAL A 102 -15.44 2.76 4.51
CA VAL A 102 -15.14 3.56 5.71
C VAL A 102 -15.14 5.03 5.36
#